data_AF-A0A4U0WY19-F1
#
_entry.id   AF-A0A4U0WY19-F1
#
_cell.length_a   1.000
_cell.length_b   1.000
_cell.length_c   1.000
_cell.angle_alpha   90.00
_cell.angle_beta   90.00
_cell.angle_gamma   90.00
#
_symmetry.space_group_name_H-M   'P 1'
#
loop_
_entity.id
_entity.type
_entity.pdbx_description
1 polymer ?
#
loop_
_entity_poly.entity_id
_entity_poly.type
_entity_poly.pdbx_seq_one_letter_code
_entity_poly.pdbx_strand_id
1 'polypeptide(L)'
;MYELFVTLHVPVAILYLAMLFWHCRNYFTSWNYLFATLAIWVISYLIRLLFLNWTNPWRMSWLIGEEAAVTIMPENAVKVTIPTRMKWRPGQYVYLRMPGISVFGNHPFTVASLCSEDFPSDYGEGYRDMVLVFRPFGGFTKAVLESAIERGPWHTYRAFIDGPYGGMQRRMEAFDHVVLVAGGSGITAIASQLLDLIKRMRDGKAVTKSVQVVWALKRPETMEWFKEELRICREFAPPDTVQCQFYITAAKRQSNSGQLMSSQTPTRPVSGFFKDKVNDTFQDIANKRISTSSAKRNSALIRDEAQGDPEREKELRRENEDAIAALPEAHLLPARSASRGHLVPPIADPEIRRQQVNQVAHPKRGKRNLSLDINAAVARGAAEMQNPRQRFDFGFPTTPTEFHKNLMRFAFLPAAVKKKDGWSTEYGRPDISYMLRQFSKDWGRRTCVFVCGPESMRLDVATTVAELQRAVWNDPGKDEVFLHTENYAI
;
A
#
# COMPACT_ATOMS: atom_id res chain seq x y z
N MET A 1 20.01 -14.90 10.37
CA MET A 1 20.01 -16.39 10.32
C MET A 1 20.45 -16.89 8.95
N TYR A 2 19.64 -16.77 7.88
CA TYR A 2 19.99 -17.33 6.56
C TYR A 2 21.32 -16.80 5.99
N GLU A 3 21.57 -15.49 6.00
CA GLU A 3 22.82 -14.92 5.49
C GLU A 3 24.05 -15.46 6.25
N LEU A 4 23.98 -15.48 7.59
CA LEU A 4 25.02 -16.08 8.46
C LEU A 4 25.23 -17.57 8.18
N PHE A 5 24.15 -18.31 7.89
CA PHE A 5 24.24 -19.71 7.47
C PHE A 5 25.00 -19.83 6.15
N VAL A 6 24.66 -19.04 5.12
CA VAL A 6 25.35 -19.12 3.82
C VAL A 6 26.81 -18.70 3.92
N THR A 7 27.13 -17.61 4.64
CA THR A 7 28.51 -17.12 4.78
C THR A 7 29.41 -18.05 5.59
N LEU A 8 28.86 -18.83 6.53
CA LEU A 8 29.60 -19.86 7.27
C LEU A 8 29.66 -21.19 6.53
N HIS A 9 28.53 -21.64 5.97
CA HIS A 9 28.39 -22.98 5.39
C HIS A 9 29.22 -23.16 4.11
N VAL A 10 29.31 -22.15 3.24
CA VAL A 10 30.06 -22.26 1.98
C VAL A 10 31.58 -22.42 2.22
N PRO A 11 32.26 -21.58 3.03
CA PRO A 11 33.67 -21.81 3.37
C PRO A 11 33.92 -23.11 4.12
N VAL A 12 33.04 -23.50 5.06
CA VAL A 12 33.17 -24.75 5.81
C VAL A 12 33.03 -25.97 4.89
N ALA A 13 32.13 -25.96 3.91
CA ALA A 13 32.00 -27.03 2.93
C ALA A 13 33.24 -27.18 2.04
N ILE A 14 33.84 -26.07 1.60
CA ILE A 14 35.09 -26.06 0.82
C ILE A 14 36.26 -26.59 1.65
N LEU A 15 36.39 -26.11 2.91
CA LEU A 15 37.43 -26.57 3.84
C LEU A 15 37.28 -28.06 4.17
N TYR A 16 36.05 -28.53 4.38
CA TYR A 16 35.74 -29.94 4.62
C TYR A 16 36.16 -30.82 3.45
N LEU A 17 35.84 -30.42 2.22
CA LEU A 17 36.26 -31.16 1.02
C LEU A 17 37.80 -31.20 0.90
N ALA A 18 38.49 -30.09 1.12
CA ALA A 18 39.96 -30.05 1.13
C ALA A 18 40.59 -30.93 2.23
N MET A 19 40.01 -30.90 3.44
CA MET A 19 40.44 -31.76 4.55
C MET A 19 40.20 -33.24 4.28
N LEU A 20 39.15 -33.63 3.55
CA LEU A 20 38.94 -35.02 3.12
C LEU A 20 40.07 -35.51 2.20
N PHE A 21 40.51 -34.70 1.21
CA PHE A 21 41.64 -35.08 0.35
C PHE A 21 42.92 -35.35 1.15
N TRP A 22 43.20 -34.53 2.18
CA TRP A 22 44.35 -34.71 3.07
C TRP A 22 44.17 -35.93 3.99
N HIS A 23 43.05 -36.02 4.71
CA HIS A 23 42.78 -37.09 5.66
C HIS A 23 42.77 -38.47 5.02
N CYS A 24 42.12 -38.61 3.86
CA CYS A 24 42.02 -39.91 3.18
C CYS A 24 43.33 -40.37 2.54
N ARG A 25 44.28 -39.46 2.22
CA ARG A 25 45.63 -39.75 1.68
C ARG A 25 45.68 -40.90 0.64
N ASN A 26 44.72 -40.92 -0.29
CA ASN A 26 44.48 -41.95 -1.30
C ASN A 26 44.36 -43.41 -0.79
N TYR A 27 43.88 -43.60 0.45
CA TYR A 27 43.56 -44.91 0.99
C TYR A 27 42.42 -45.56 0.17
N PHE A 28 42.59 -46.81 -0.26
CA PHE A 28 41.66 -47.61 -1.07
C PHE A 28 40.87 -46.82 -2.14
N THR A 29 41.57 -46.10 -3.03
CA THR A 29 40.99 -45.34 -4.16
C THR A 29 40.05 -44.18 -3.80
N SER A 30 40.01 -43.76 -2.53
CA SER A 30 39.22 -42.62 -2.03
C SER A 30 39.33 -41.34 -2.89
N TRP A 31 40.50 -41.06 -3.46
CA TRP A 31 40.69 -39.91 -4.35
C TRP A 31 39.84 -39.97 -5.62
N ASN A 32 39.57 -41.16 -6.19
CA ASN A 32 38.71 -41.29 -7.37
C ASN A 32 37.28 -40.82 -7.07
N TYR A 33 36.76 -41.19 -5.88
CA TYR A 33 35.45 -40.74 -5.42
C TYR A 33 35.42 -39.24 -5.13
N LEU A 34 36.47 -38.69 -4.49
CA LEU A 34 36.57 -37.25 -4.20
C LEU A 34 36.72 -36.40 -5.49
N PHE A 35 37.47 -36.87 -6.48
CA PHE A 35 37.54 -36.21 -7.79
C PHE A 35 36.21 -36.32 -8.55
N ALA A 36 35.48 -37.44 -8.46
CA ALA A 36 34.15 -37.57 -9.04
C ALA A 36 33.13 -36.61 -8.40
N THR A 37 33.12 -36.47 -7.06
CA THR A 37 32.23 -35.50 -6.39
C THR A 37 32.61 -34.06 -6.72
N LEU A 38 33.90 -33.73 -6.76
CA LEU A 38 34.39 -32.41 -7.19
C LEU A 38 33.99 -32.12 -8.65
N ALA A 39 34.11 -33.09 -9.55
CA ALA A 39 33.71 -32.96 -10.95
C ALA A 39 32.20 -32.70 -11.08
N ILE A 40 31.35 -33.50 -10.42
CA ILE A 40 29.89 -33.28 -10.42
C ILE A 40 29.55 -31.90 -9.85
N TRP A 41 30.20 -31.49 -8.76
CA TRP A 41 30.00 -30.18 -8.13
C TRP A 41 30.36 -29.04 -9.09
N VAL A 42 31.58 -29.03 -9.65
CA VAL A 42 32.03 -28.02 -10.63
C VAL A 42 31.16 -28.01 -11.88
N ILE A 43 30.81 -29.18 -12.43
CA ILE A 43 29.91 -29.29 -13.60
C ILE A 43 28.53 -28.69 -13.29
N SER A 44 27.99 -28.90 -12.08
CA SER A 44 26.70 -28.32 -11.70
C SER A 44 26.73 -26.77 -11.66
N TYR A 45 27.83 -26.17 -11.19
CA TYR A 45 28.02 -24.71 -11.24
C TYR A 45 28.26 -24.20 -12.66
N LEU A 46 29.06 -24.91 -13.47
CA LEU A 46 29.30 -24.56 -14.86
C LEU A 46 28.00 -24.61 -15.67
N ILE A 47 27.19 -25.66 -15.51
CA ILE A 47 25.85 -25.76 -16.12
C ILE A 47 24.97 -24.61 -15.66
N ARG A 48 24.93 -24.27 -14.37
CA ARG A 48 24.10 -23.17 -13.85
C ARG A 48 24.55 -21.80 -14.38
N LEU A 49 25.86 -21.56 -14.47
CA LEU A 49 26.44 -20.33 -15.03
C LEU A 49 26.19 -20.25 -16.54
N LEU A 50 26.31 -21.37 -17.24
CA LEU A 50 25.98 -21.49 -18.66
C LEU A 50 24.49 -21.23 -18.90
N PHE A 51 23.55 -21.82 -18.15
CA PHE A 51 22.11 -21.54 -18.32
C PHE A 51 21.74 -20.08 -18.04
N LEU A 52 22.37 -19.45 -17.04
CA LEU A 52 22.16 -18.03 -16.72
C LEU A 52 22.66 -17.09 -17.83
N ASN A 53 23.69 -17.51 -18.57
CA ASN A 53 24.25 -16.74 -19.68
C ASN A 53 23.61 -17.09 -21.04
N TRP A 54 23.29 -18.36 -21.28
CA TRP A 54 22.74 -18.91 -22.53
C TRP A 54 21.32 -18.42 -22.82
N THR A 55 20.56 -18.06 -21.78
CA THR A 55 19.23 -17.44 -21.94
C THR A 55 19.31 -15.99 -22.44
N ASN A 56 20.46 -15.31 -22.34
CA ASN A 56 20.71 -13.98 -22.92
C ASN A 56 22.21 -13.81 -23.27
N PRO A 57 22.75 -14.46 -24.33
CA PRO A 57 24.20 -14.59 -24.56
C PRO A 57 24.95 -13.26 -24.79
N TRP A 58 24.22 -12.18 -25.05
CA TRP A 58 24.76 -10.82 -25.27
C TRP A 58 24.50 -9.84 -24.12
N ARG A 59 23.80 -10.27 -23.05
CA ARG A 59 23.60 -9.48 -21.82
C ARG A 59 24.34 -10.20 -20.71
N MET A 60 25.32 -9.53 -20.09
CA MET A 60 25.94 -10.03 -18.85
C MET A 60 24.91 -9.99 -17.72
N SER A 61 24.04 -11.02 -17.65
CA SER A 61 22.85 -11.07 -16.79
C SER A 61 23.16 -10.88 -15.30
N TRP A 62 24.40 -11.11 -14.86
CA TRP A 62 24.80 -10.84 -13.47
C TRP A 62 25.08 -9.35 -13.18
N LEU A 63 25.48 -8.53 -14.16
CA LEU A 63 25.85 -7.12 -13.95
C LEU A 63 24.76 -6.11 -14.33
N ILE A 64 23.91 -6.44 -15.30
CA ILE A 64 23.00 -5.47 -15.93
C ILE A 64 21.59 -5.59 -15.33
N GLY A 65 21.44 -5.08 -14.10
CA GLY A 65 20.14 -4.89 -13.46
C GLY A 65 19.26 -3.88 -14.21
N GLU A 66 17.96 -3.95 -13.98
CA GLU A 66 16.96 -3.02 -14.50
C GLU A 66 16.76 -1.86 -13.50
N GLU A 67 16.38 -0.68 -14.01
CA GLU A 67 16.18 0.50 -13.19
C GLU A 67 14.80 0.45 -12.54
N ALA A 68 14.77 0.37 -11.21
CA ALA A 68 13.56 0.26 -10.42
C ALA A 68 13.24 1.60 -9.73
N ALA A 69 12.03 2.10 -9.96
CA ALA A 69 11.47 3.20 -9.18
C ALA A 69 10.88 2.65 -7.88
N VAL A 70 11.27 3.21 -6.74
CA VAL A 70 10.76 2.82 -5.42
C VAL A 70 9.89 3.93 -4.89
N THR A 71 8.59 3.65 -4.74
CA THR A 71 7.60 4.63 -4.27
C THR A 71 7.07 4.23 -2.90
N ILE A 72 6.99 5.20 -1.99
CA ILE A 72 6.47 4.99 -0.64
C ILE A 72 4.95 5.22 -0.66
N MET A 73 4.23 4.20 -0.20
CA MET A 73 2.77 4.17 -0.12
C MET A 73 2.30 4.36 1.34
N PRO A 74 1.01 4.66 1.57
CA PRO A 74 0.45 4.78 2.92
C PRO A 74 0.71 3.56 3.81
N GLU A 75 0.71 3.75 5.13
CA GLU A 75 1.20 2.77 6.12
C GLU A 75 2.66 2.28 5.90
N ASN A 76 3.50 3.11 5.28
CA ASN A 76 4.90 2.82 4.93
C ASN A 76 5.07 1.62 3.98
N ALA A 77 4.05 1.20 3.23
CA ALA A 77 4.26 0.17 2.22
C ALA A 77 5.17 0.66 1.09
N VAL A 78 5.82 -0.27 0.41
CA VAL A 78 6.75 0.02 -0.68
C VAL A 78 6.18 -0.56 -1.96
N LYS A 79 5.99 0.28 -2.98
CA LYS A 79 5.61 -0.10 -4.34
C LYS A 79 6.82 0.11 -5.25
N VAL A 80 7.42 -0.98 -5.70
CA VAL A 80 8.57 -1.02 -6.60
C VAL A 80 8.05 -1.27 -8.02
N THR A 81 8.34 -0.35 -8.93
CA THR A 81 7.99 -0.46 -10.36
C THR A 81 9.27 -0.71 -11.15
N ILE A 82 9.30 -1.78 -11.94
CA ILE A 82 10.47 -2.19 -12.73
C ILE A 82 10.04 -2.41 -14.19
N PRO A 83 10.57 -1.62 -15.14
CA PRO A 83 10.27 -1.76 -16.56
C PRO A 83 11.07 -2.93 -17.12
N THR A 84 10.39 -4.04 -17.43
CA THR A 84 11.05 -5.27 -17.86
C THR A 84 10.51 -5.79 -19.19
N ARG A 85 11.34 -6.54 -19.91
CA ARG A 85 10.93 -7.32 -21.10
C ARG A 85 10.48 -8.74 -20.76
N MET A 86 10.65 -9.15 -19.50
CA MET A 86 10.19 -10.45 -19.00
C MET A 86 8.67 -10.57 -19.15
N LYS A 87 8.19 -11.75 -19.58
CA LYS A 87 6.74 -12.05 -19.62
C LYS A 87 6.37 -12.90 -18.41
N TRP A 88 5.39 -12.44 -17.63
CA TRP A 88 4.87 -13.16 -16.46
C TRP A 88 3.37 -13.44 -16.60
N ARG A 89 2.86 -14.40 -15.82
CA ARG A 89 1.43 -14.70 -15.70
C ARG A 89 0.90 -14.17 -14.35
N PRO A 90 -0.41 -13.91 -14.23
CA PRO A 90 -1.03 -13.54 -12.95
C PRO A 90 -0.75 -14.54 -11.83
N GLY A 91 -0.59 -14.03 -10.60
CA GLY A 91 -0.22 -14.84 -9.41
C GLY A 91 1.18 -15.47 -9.46
N GLN A 92 2.04 -15.12 -10.43
CA GLN A 92 3.45 -15.48 -10.37
C GLN A 92 4.23 -14.54 -9.46
N TYR A 93 5.32 -15.04 -8.88
CA TYR A 93 6.25 -14.28 -8.07
C TYR A 93 7.64 -14.27 -8.70
N VAL A 94 8.43 -13.28 -8.32
CA VAL A 94 9.83 -13.12 -8.74
C VAL A 94 10.71 -12.94 -7.51
N TYR A 95 11.98 -13.35 -7.60
CA TYR A 95 12.98 -12.97 -6.61
C TYR A 95 13.58 -11.62 -7.01
N LEU A 96 13.42 -10.64 -6.13
CA LEU A 96 14.04 -9.33 -6.23
C LEU A 96 15.39 -9.34 -5.47
N ARG A 97 16.43 -8.86 -6.13
CA ARG A 97 17.74 -8.54 -5.53
C ARG A 97 18.09 -7.08 -5.85
N MET A 98 18.47 -6.31 -4.83
CA MET A 98 18.87 -4.91 -4.97
C MET A 98 20.24 -4.71 -4.32
N PRO A 99 21.36 -4.86 -5.06
CA PRO A 99 22.70 -4.89 -4.46
C PRO A 99 23.12 -3.57 -3.81
N GLY A 100 22.49 -2.44 -4.15
CA GLY A 100 22.68 -1.17 -3.47
C GLY A 100 21.99 -1.04 -2.09
N ILE A 101 21.40 -2.14 -1.59
CA ILE A 101 20.69 -2.26 -0.31
C ILE A 101 21.08 -3.58 0.39
N SER A 102 20.96 -4.72 -0.30
CA SER A 102 21.51 -6.02 0.14
C SER A 102 22.23 -6.69 -1.02
N VAL A 103 23.54 -6.94 -0.83
CA VAL A 103 24.44 -7.47 -1.87
C VAL A 103 24.07 -8.89 -2.28
N PHE A 104 23.60 -9.71 -1.34
CA PHE A 104 23.33 -11.15 -1.54
C PHE A 104 21.86 -11.55 -1.26
N GLY A 105 21.01 -10.62 -0.84
CA GLY A 105 19.59 -10.89 -0.58
C GLY A 105 18.78 -11.18 -1.85
N ASN A 106 18.11 -12.33 -1.88
CA ASN A 106 17.08 -12.68 -2.85
C ASN A 106 15.75 -12.83 -2.12
N HIS A 107 14.78 -11.97 -2.42
CA HIS A 107 13.50 -11.93 -1.70
C HIS A 107 12.33 -12.17 -2.67
N PRO A 108 11.47 -13.18 -2.43
CA PRO A 108 10.34 -13.46 -3.31
C PRO A 108 9.21 -12.45 -3.09
N PHE A 109 8.69 -11.88 -4.18
CA PHE A 109 7.52 -11.00 -4.17
C PHE A 109 6.56 -11.38 -5.30
N THR A 110 5.27 -11.49 -4.98
CA THR A 110 4.22 -11.73 -5.99
C THR A 110 4.02 -10.49 -6.86
N VAL A 111 3.89 -10.69 -8.17
CA VAL A 111 3.69 -9.59 -9.12
C VAL A 111 2.23 -9.11 -9.07
N ALA A 112 2.06 -7.83 -8.80
CA ALA A 112 0.76 -7.17 -8.67
C ALA A 112 0.20 -6.68 -10.01
N SER A 113 1.06 -6.32 -10.98
CA SER A 113 0.65 -5.84 -12.29
C SER A 113 0.36 -6.97 -13.29
N LEU A 114 -0.44 -6.66 -14.31
CA LEU A 114 -0.77 -7.56 -15.40
C LEU A 114 0.24 -7.41 -16.55
N CYS A 115 0.80 -8.52 -17.04
CA CYS A 115 1.64 -8.56 -18.23
C CYS A 115 0.80 -8.43 -19.52
N SER A 116 0.18 -7.28 -19.77
CA SER A 116 -0.67 -7.03 -20.95
C SER A 116 -0.12 -5.95 -21.88
N GLU A 117 -0.67 -5.89 -23.10
CA GLU A 117 -0.42 -4.82 -24.08
C GLU A 117 -1.28 -3.59 -23.81
N ASP A 118 -2.39 -3.73 -23.07
CA ASP A 118 -3.19 -2.59 -22.58
C ASP A 118 -2.44 -1.76 -21.51
N PHE A 119 -1.32 -2.27 -20.99
CA PHE A 119 -0.47 -1.62 -19.97
C PHE A 119 0.99 -1.53 -20.47
N PRO A 120 1.27 -0.72 -21.51
CA PRO A 120 2.62 -0.50 -21.99
C PRO A 120 3.44 0.30 -20.96
N SER A 121 4.75 0.08 -20.96
CA SER A 121 5.70 0.92 -20.21
C SER A 121 6.13 2.13 -21.04
N ASP A 122 6.38 3.27 -20.37
CA ASP A 122 6.94 4.47 -21.02
C ASP A 122 8.35 4.24 -21.61
N TYR A 123 9.02 3.14 -21.23
CA TYR A 123 10.33 2.73 -21.74
C TYR A 123 10.31 2.16 -23.18
N GLY A 124 9.13 2.07 -23.82
CA GLY A 124 8.97 1.78 -25.24
C GLY A 124 8.44 0.38 -25.56
N GLU A 125 8.28 0.11 -26.86
CA GLU A 125 7.62 -1.11 -27.34
C GLU A 125 8.31 -2.39 -26.83
N GLY A 126 7.52 -3.25 -26.17
CA GLY A 126 8.00 -4.50 -25.59
C GLY A 126 8.44 -4.43 -24.12
N TYR A 127 8.53 -3.25 -23.52
CA TYR A 127 8.66 -3.10 -22.06
C TYR A 127 7.30 -3.07 -21.38
N ARG A 128 7.24 -3.66 -20.17
CA ARG A 128 6.04 -3.71 -19.31
C ARG A 128 6.45 -3.45 -17.87
N ASP A 129 5.62 -2.72 -17.16
CA ASP A 129 5.89 -2.34 -15.77
C ASP A 129 5.52 -3.48 -14.82
N MET A 130 6.54 -4.16 -14.32
CA MET A 130 6.41 -5.12 -13.23
C MET A 130 6.29 -4.36 -11.91
N VAL A 131 5.13 -4.47 -11.27
CA VAL A 131 4.84 -3.82 -9.99
C VAL A 131 4.90 -4.85 -8.87
N LEU A 132 5.75 -4.59 -7.89
CA LEU A 132 5.89 -5.37 -6.65
C LEU A 132 5.45 -4.48 -5.49
N VAL A 133 4.46 -4.90 -4.71
CA VAL A 133 4.00 -4.16 -3.52
C VAL A 133 4.21 -5.02 -2.28
N PHE A 134 4.91 -4.51 -1.28
CA PHE A 134 5.11 -5.20 -0.01
C PHE A 134 5.07 -4.24 1.18
N ARG A 135 4.76 -4.79 2.35
CA ARG A 135 4.88 -4.08 3.62
C ARG A 135 6.31 -4.25 4.16
N PRO A 136 6.96 -3.21 4.71
CA PRO A 136 8.24 -3.35 5.39
C PRO A 136 8.10 -4.18 6.67
N PHE A 137 8.99 -5.15 6.80
CA PHE A 137 9.24 -5.98 7.98
C PHE A 137 10.76 -6.00 8.24
N GLY A 138 11.26 -6.82 9.17
CA GLY A 138 12.70 -6.86 9.48
C GLY A 138 13.58 -7.24 8.28
N GLY A 139 14.83 -6.78 8.29
CA GLY A 139 15.81 -7.09 7.23
C GLY A 139 15.57 -6.28 5.95
N PHE A 140 15.64 -6.95 4.80
CA PHE A 140 15.63 -6.32 3.48
C PHE A 140 14.48 -5.33 3.25
N THR A 141 13.24 -5.70 3.57
CA THR A 141 12.07 -4.86 3.23
C THR A 141 12.04 -3.55 4.04
N LYS A 142 12.54 -3.55 5.28
CA LYS A 142 12.81 -2.31 6.04
C LYS A 142 13.98 -1.53 5.47
N ALA A 143 15.08 -2.18 5.07
CA ALA A 143 16.22 -1.50 4.46
C ALA A 143 15.85 -0.80 3.12
N VAL A 144 14.92 -1.37 2.34
CA VAL A 144 14.35 -0.69 1.15
C VAL A 144 13.55 0.55 1.54
N LEU A 145 12.72 0.48 2.58
CA LEU A 145 11.99 1.66 3.08
C LEU A 145 12.95 2.75 3.56
N GLU A 146 13.92 2.40 4.42
CA GLU A 146 14.88 3.36 4.99
C GLU A 146 15.69 4.04 3.88
N SER A 147 16.23 3.27 2.94
CA SER A 147 16.93 3.83 1.77
C SER A 147 16.04 4.73 0.91
N ALA A 148 14.75 4.40 0.73
CA ALA A 148 13.82 5.24 -0.03
C ALA A 148 13.49 6.57 0.68
N ILE A 149 13.46 6.57 2.01
CA ILE A 149 13.32 7.78 2.82
C ILE A 149 14.59 8.64 2.74
N GLU A 150 15.77 8.02 2.88
CA GLU A 150 17.07 8.71 2.87
C GLU A 150 17.41 9.35 1.51
N ARG A 151 17.17 8.63 0.41
CA ARG A 151 17.55 9.08 -0.95
C ARG A 151 16.47 9.88 -1.65
N GLY A 152 15.26 9.91 -1.10
CA GLY A 152 14.12 10.63 -1.65
C GLY A 152 13.46 9.98 -2.89
N PRO A 153 12.34 10.55 -3.37
CA PRO A 153 11.44 9.91 -4.33
C PRO A 153 11.98 9.83 -5.76
N TRP A 154 13.02 10.59 -6.09
CA TRP A 154 13.61 10.64 -7.44
C TRP A 154 14.79 9.67 -7.63
N HIS A 155 15.14 8.89 -6.60
CA HIS A 155 16.27 7.95 -6.68
C HIS A 155 15.87 6.62 -7.32
N THR A 156 16.49 6.29 -8.45
CA THR A 156 16.35 4.98 -9.11
C THR A 156 17.31 3.95 -8.52
N TYR A 157 16.81 2.73 -8.35
CA TYR A 157 17.57 1.61 -7.81
C TYR A 157 17.94 0.63 -8.92
N ARG A 158 19.08 -0.07 -8.79
CA ARG A 158 19.34 -1.24 -9.64
C ARG A 158 18.70 -2.48 -9.02
N ALA A 159 17.74 -3.05 -9.73
CA ALA A 159 17.05 -4.27 -9.37
C ALA A 159 17.43 -5.41 -10.32
N PHE A 160 17.62 -6.59 -9.77
CA PHE A 160 17.76 -7.83 -10.51
C PHE A 160 16.53 -8.68 -10.23
N ILE A 161 15.84 -9.08 -11.29
CA ILE A 161 14.64 -9.92 -11.27
C ILE A 161 15.07 -11.33 -11.69
N ASP A 162 14.75 -12.31 -10.86
CA ASP A 162 14.92 -13.73 -11.15
C ASP A 162 13.54 -14.42 -11.10
N GLY A 163 13.12 -15.03 -12.22
CA GLY A 163 11.77 -15.55 -12.42
C GLY A 163 11.29 -15.54 -13.88
N PRO A 164 9.96 -15.62 -14.12
CA PRO A 164 8.88 -15.72 -13.13
C PRO A 164 8.70 -17.15 -12.59
N TYR A 165 8.28 -17.26 -11.33
CA TYR A 165 8.07 -18.53 -10.63
C TYR A 165 6.62 -18.68 -10.13
N GLY A 166 6.21 -19.94 -9.91
CA GLY A 166 4.87 -20.26 -9.40
C GLY A 166 3.74 -19.91 -10.36
N GLY A 167 2.63 -19.41 -9.80
CA GLY A 167 1.36 -19.17 -10.50
C GLY A 167 0.33 -20.28 -10.31
N MET A 168 -0.94 -19.96 -10.56
CA MET A 168 -2.02 -20.95 -10.49
C MET A 168 -1.93 -21.95 -11.66
N GLN A 169 -2.09 -23.24 -11.36
CA GLN A 169 -2.11 -24.32 -12.36
C GLN A 169 -3.37 -24.29 -13.24
N ARG A 170 -4.56 -24.15 -12.63
CA ARG A 170 -5.83 -23.87 -13.32
C ARG A 170 -5.89 -22.40 -13.72
N ARG A 171 -6.78 -22.07 -14.66
CA ARG A 171 -7.07 -20.68 -15.07
C ARG A 171 -8.43 -20.27 -14.52
N MET A 172 -8.54 -19.08 -13.94
CA MET A 172 -9.82 -18.57 -13.38
C MET A 172 -10.91 -18.44 -14.45
N GLU A 173 -10.52 -18.18 -15.70
CA GLU A 173 -11.36 -18.08 -16.90
C GLU A 173 -12.34 -19.25 -17.11
N ALA A 174 -11.99 -20.44 -16.61
CA ALA A 174 -12.71 -21.69 -16.84
C ALA A 174 -13.81 -21.97 -15.79
N PHE A 175 -13.96 -21.10 -14.79
CA PHE A 175 -14.96 -21.22 -13.73
C PHE A 175 -16.12 -20.26 -13.95
N ASP A 176 -17.35 -20.71 -13.72
CA ASP A 176 -18.57 -19.89 -13.77
C ASP A 176 -18.56 -18.80 -12.68
N HIS A 177 -18.08 -19.14 -11.48
CA HIS A 177 -18.05 -18.24 -10.33
C HIS A 177 -16.65 -18.20 -9.72
N VAL A 178 -16.17 -17.01 -9.39
CA VAL A 178 -14.85 -16.80 -8.77
C VAL A 178 -15.02 -16.00 -7.48
N VAL A 179 -14.51 -16.52 -6.36
CA VAL A 179 -14.49 -15.83 -5.06
C VAL A 179 -13.03 -15.57 -4.67
N LEU A 180 -12.66 -14.30 -4.51
CA LEU A 180 -11.30 -13.84 -4.20
C LEU A 180 -11.28 -13.26 -2.78
N VAL A 181 -10.59 -13.92 -1.85
CA VAL A 181 -10.53 -13.54 -0.44
C VAL A 181 -9.13 -13.04 -0.08
N ALA A 182 -9.01 -11.73 0.15
CA ALA A 182 -7.75 -11.05 0.47
C ALA A 182 -7.67 -10.63 1.94
N GLY A 183 -6.51 -10.81 2.56
CA GLY A 183 -6.19 -10.28 3.89
C GLY A 183 -4.94 -9.40 3.86
N GLY A 184 -5.07 -8.12 4.25
CA GLY A 184 -3.93 -7.20 4.33
C GLY A 184 -3.24 -7.03 2.97
N SER A 185 -1.92 -7.21 2.92
CA SER A 185 -1.14 -7.16 1.67
C SER A 185 -1.36 -8.39 0.76
N GLY A 186 -2.12 -9.41 1.18
CA GLY A 186 -2.44 -10.58 0.35
C GLY A 186 -3.28 -10.27 -0.90
N ILE A 187 -3.82 -9.05 -0.97
CA ILE A 187 -4.43 -8.49 -2.18
C ILE A 187 -3.48 -8.45 -3.38
N THR A 188 -2.14 -8.41 -3.18
CA THR A 188 -1.13 -8.38 -4.26
C THR A 188 -1.30 -9.51 -5.27
N ALA A 189 -1.48 -10.74 -4.78
CA ALA A 189 -1.71 -11.94 -5.57
C ALA A 189 -3.06 -11.92 -6.29
N ILE A 190 -4.07 -11.35 -5.64
CA ILE A 190 -5.45 -11.28 -6.12
C ILE A 190 -5.63 -10.18 -7.17
N ALA A 191 -4.89 -9.07 -7.06
CA ALA A 191 -4.98 -7.93 -7.97
C ALA A 191 -4.60 -8.31 -9.42
N SER A 192 -3.47 -8.99 -9.63
CA SER A 192 -3.07 -9.40 -10.98
C SER A 192 -4.04 -10.43 -11.58
N GLN A 193 -4.61 -11.32 -10.76
CA GLN A 193 -5.63 -12.29 -11.17
C GLN A 193 -6.96 -11.61 -11.54
N LEU A 194 -7.43 -10.66 -10.72
CA LEU A 194 -8.66 -9.91 -10.95
C LEU A 194 -8.58 -9.08 -12.24
N LEU A 195 -7.45 -8.42 -12.50
CA LEU A 195 -7.22 -7.65 -13.72
C LEU A 195 -7.22 -8.54 -14.98
N ASP A 196 -6.57 -9.71 -14.94
CA ASP A 196 -6.61 -10.65 -16.07
C ASP A 196 -8.00 -11.22 -16.30
N LEU A 197 -8.72 -11.56 -15.23
CA LEU A 197 -10.08 -12.09 -15.30
C LEU A 197 -11.05 -11.07 -15.91
N ILE A 198 -11.03 -9.81 -15.45
CA ILE A 198 -11.84 -8.72 -16.00
C ILE A 198 -11.49 -8.47 -17.47
N LYS A 199 -10.20 -8.39 -17.82
CA LYS A 199 -9.79 -8.29 -19.23
C LYS A 199 -10.38 -9.41 -20.07
N ARG A 200 -10.32 -10.66 -19.60
CA ARG A 200 -10.77 -11.82 -20.38
C ARG A 200 -12.28 -11.98 -20.42
N MET A 201 -13.01 -11.49 -19.42
CA MET A 201 -14.46 -11.32 -19.47
C MET A 201 -14.85 -10.27 -20.53
N ARG A 202 -14.19 -9.11 -20.54
CA ARG A 202 -14.37 -8.06 -21.57
C ARG A 202 -14.07 -8.59 -22.99
N ASP A 203 -12.99 -9.33 -23.14
CA ASP A 203 -12.58 -9.93 -24.42
C ASP A 203 -13.47 -11.13 -24.86
N GLY A 204 -14.49 -11.53 -24.08
CA GLY A 204 -15.36 -12.69 -24.39
C GLY A 204 -14.67 -14.06 -24.28
N LYS A 205 -13.52 -14.13 -23.59
CA LYS A 205 -12.66 -15.33 -23.48
C LYS A 205 -12.84 -16.10 -22.16
N ALA A 206 -13.65 -15.58 -21.23
CA ALA A 206 -13.93 -16.20 -19.94
C ALA A 206 -15.37 -16.73 -19.89
N VAL A 207 -15.57 -17.87 -19.20
CA VAL A 207 -16.90 -18.45 -18.91
C VAL A 207 -17.54 -17.81 -17.67
N THR A 208 -16.74 -17.06 -16.91
CA THR A 208 -17.10 -16.46 -15.62
C THR A 208 -18.26 -15.48 -15.71
N LYS A 209 -19.29 -15.73 -14.89
CA LYS A 209 -20.53 -14.96 -14.78
C LYS A 209 -20.51 -13.98 -13.60
N SER A 210 -19.88 -14.37 -12.49
CA SER A 210 -19.77 -13.51 -11.30
C SER A 210 -18.41 -13.62 -10.61
N VAL A 211 -17.88 -12.48 -10.17
CA VAL A 211 -16.66 -12.37 -9.36
C VAL A 211 -17.02 -11.69 -8.03
N GLN A 212 -16.78 -12.38 -6.92
CA GLN A 212 -16.93 -11.87 -5.55
C GLN A 212 -15.54 -11.57 -4.99
N VAL A 213 -15.23 -10.31 -4.67
CA VAL A 213 -13.96 -9.90 -4.06
C VAL A 213 -14.23 -9.49 -2.62
N VAL A 214 -13.65 -10.20 -1.65
CA VAL A 214 -13.74 -9.91 -0.21
C VAL A 214 -12.35 -9.51 0.27
N TRP A 215 -12.14 -8.24 0.59
CA TRP A 215 -10.84 -7.76 1.08
C TRP A 215 -10.93 -7.24 2.51
N ALA A 216 -10.27 -7.92 3.45
CA ALA A 216 -10.14 -7.48 4.83
C ALA A 216 -8.82 -6.71 5.04
N LEU A 217 -8.94 -5.44 5.44
CA LEU A 217 -7.84 -4.51 5.71
C LEU A 217 -7.92 -3.96 7.14
N LYS A 218 -6.81 -3.43 7.66
CA LYS A 218 -6.79 -2.78 8.99
C LYS A 218 -7.30 -1.35 8.90
N ARG A 219 -6.66 -0.51 8.07
CA ARG A 219 -7.03 0.90 7.86
C ARG A 219 -7.47 1.12 6.41
N PRO A 220 -8.43 2.03 6.14
CA PRO A 220 -8.87 2.33 4.77
C PRO A 220 -7.73 2.81 3.86
N GLU A 221 -6.68 3.41 4.44
CA GLU A 221 -5.50 3.88 3.69
C GLU A 221 -4.76 2.80 2.90
N THR A 222 -4.88 1.52 3.31
CA THR A 222 -4.35 0.38 2.56
C THR A 222 -4.97 0.27 1.15
N MET A 223 -6.18 0.78 0.94
CA MET A 223 -6.86 0.76 -0.37
C MET A 223 -6.18 1.65 -1.40
N GLU A 224 -5.42 2.68 -0.98
CA GLU A 224 -4.67 3.56 -1.90
C GLU A 224 -3.61 2.78 -2.69
N TRP A 225 -3.06 1.68 -2.14
CA TRP A 225 -2.01 0.87 -2.77
C TRP A 225 -2.45 0.27 -4.12
N PHE A 226 -3.76 0.00 -4.25
CA PHE A 226 -4.39 -0.66 -5.39
C PHE A 226 -5.50 0.21 -6.00
N LYS A 227 -5.47 1.52 -5.78
CA LYS A 227 -6.54 2.43 -6.19
C LYS A 227 -6.74 2.49 -7.70
N GLU A 228 -5.64 2.45 -8.46
CA GLU A 228 -5.69 2.49 -9.92
C GLU A 228 -6.20 1.16 -10.47
N GLU A 229 -5.69 0.06 -9.92
CA GLU A 229 -6.11 -1.30 -10.22
C GLU A 229 -7.62 -1.49 -9.91
N LEU A 230 -8.10 -0.98 -8.77
CA LEU A 230 -9.53 -0.97 -8.40
C LEU A 230 -10.37 -0.03 -9.27
N ARG A 231 -9.83 1.13 -9.68
CA ARG A 231 -10.50 2.05 -10.63
C ARG A 231 -10.72 1.35 -11.97
N ILE A 232 -9.69 0.73 -12.51
CA ILE A 232 -9.77 -0.09 -13.73
C ILE A 232 -10.80 -1.21 -13.56
N CYS A 233 -10.81 -1.91 -12.40
CA CYS A 233 -11.80 -2.94 -12.13
C CYS A 233 -13.24 -2.40 -12.10
N ARG A 234 -13.48 -1.15 -11.69
CA ARG A 234 -14.83 -0.55 -11.66
C ARG A 234 -15.26 0.03 -13.01
N GLU A 235 -14.33 0.62 -13.76
CA GLU A 235 -14.60 1.27 -15.04
C GLU A 235 -14.71 0.28 -16.21
N PHE A 236 -13.96 -0.84 -16.18
CA PHE A 236 -13.88 -1.81 -17.29
C PHE A 236 -14.52 -3.18 -17.01
N ALA A 237 -15.07 -3.42 -15.81
CA ALA A 237 -15.83 -4.65 -15.56
C ALA A 237 -17.17 -4.65 -16.32
N PRO A 238 -17.63 -5.81 -16.83
CA PRO A 238 -18.99 -5.95 -17.31
C PRO A 238 -20.01 -5.67 -16.19
N PRO A 239 -21.13 -4.98 -16.48
CA PRO A 239 -22.10 -4.56 -15.46
C PRO A 239 -22.65 -5.76 -14.67
N ASP A 240 -22.89 -5.54 -13.38
CA ASP A 240 -23.38 -6.52 -12.39
C ASP A 240 -22.53 -7.80 -12.17
N THR A 241 -21.41 -7.99 -12.89
CA THR A 241 -20.59 -9.19 -12.77
C THR A 241 -19.59 -9.17 -11.62
N VAL A 242 -19.03 -8.01 -11.26
CA VAL A 242 -17.99 -7.88 -10.22
C VAL A 242 -18.56 -7.20 -8.97
N GLN A 243 -18.50 -7.89 -7.83
CA GLN A 243 -18.90 -7.36 -6.53
C GLN A 243 -17.69 -7.27 -5.59
N CYS A 244 -17.46 -6.10 -5.00
CA CYS A 244 -16.29 -5.81 -4.17
C CYS A 244 -16.70 -5.40 -2.77
N GLN A 245 -16.34 -6.19 -1.77
CA GLN A 245 -16.72 -6.04 -0.37
C GLN A 245 -15.46 -5.78 0.47
N PHE A 246 -15.31 -4.55 0.97
CA PHE A 246 -14.15 -4.11 1.75
C PHE A 246 -14.46 -4.13 3.25
N TYR A 247 -13.65 -4.83 4.03
CA TYR A 247 -13.83 -4.98 5.48
C TYR A 247 -12.75 -4.25 6.27
N ILE A 248 -13.12 -3.18 6.98
CA ILE A 248 -12.21 -2.37 7.79
C ILE A 248 -12.21 -2.89 9.24
N THR A 249 -11.12 -3.58 9.61
CA THR A 249 -11.01 -4.32 10.88
C THR A 249 -10.47 -3.50 12.06
N ALA A 250 -9.69 -2.43 11.82
CA ALA A 250 -9.10 -1.62 12.90
C ALA A 250 -9.94 -0.38 13.27
N ALA A 251 -11.20 -0.32 12.85
CA ALA A 251 -12.16 0.66 13.32
C ALA A 251 -12.48 0.44 14.80
N LYS A 252 -11.64 1.02 15.67
CA LYS A 252 -11.97 1.28 17.07
C LYS A 252 -13.35 1.90 17.08
N ARG A 253 -14.33 1.27 17.76
CA ARG A 253 -15.70 1.78 17.88
C ARG A 253 -15.61 3.25 18.25
N GLN A 254 -15.89 4.15 17.30
CA GLN A 254 -16.17 5.53 17.64
C GLN A 254 -17.40 5.45 18.51
N SER A 255 -17.20 5.66 19.80
CA SER A 255 -18.31 5.97 20.70
C SER A 255 -18.87 7.29 20.19
N ASN A 256 -19.92 7.21 19.38
CA ASN A 256 -20.78 8.36 19.16
C ASN A 256 -21.13 8.90 20.55
N SER A 257 -20.78 10.16 20.76
CA SER A 257 -21.10 10.89 21.97
C SER A 257 -22.62 11.02 22.07
N GLY A 258 -23.24 10.12 22.84
CA GLY A 258 -24.68 10.05 23.00
C GLY A 258 -25.16 8.61 23.26
N GLN A 259 -25.81 8.42 24.41
CA GLN A 259 -26.55 7.21 24.81
C GLN A 259 -25.73 5.94 25.11
N LEU A 260 -25.26 5.86 26.36
CA LEU A 260 -24.90 4.61 27.02
C LEU A 260 -26.14 3.71 27.20
N MET A 261 -26.29 2.69 26.36
CA MET A 261 -27.06 1.50 26.72
C MET A 261 -26.11 0.38 27.12
N SER A 262 -26.11 0.10 28.43
CA SER A 262 -25.35 -0.99 29.05
C SER A 262 -26.07 -2.32 28.84
N SER A 263 -25.80 -3.02 27.73
CA SER A 263 -26.08 -4.45 27.64
C SER A 263 -24.99 -5.23 28.38
N GLN A 264 -25.33 -5.77 29.55
CA GLN A 264 -24.44 -6.68 30.28
C GLN A 264 -24.30 -7.99 29.48
N THR A 265 -23.08 -8.33 29.07
CA THR A 265 -22.72 -9.68 28.60
C THR A 265 -22.03 -10.46 29.72
N PRO A 266 -22.43 -11.71 30.03
CA PRO A 266 -21.84 -12.47 31.12
C PRO A 266 -20.38 -12.88 30.89
N THR A 267 -19.56 -12.70 31.93
CA THR A 267 -18.38 -13.51 32.30
C THR A 267 -17.49 -14.10 31.19
N ARG A 268 -16.36 -13.44 30.92
CA ARG A 268 -15.16 -14.08 30.32
C ARG A 268 -14.26 -14.65 31.44
N PRO A 269 -13.61 -15.82 31.25
CA PRO A 269 -12.75 -16.42 32.28
C PRO A 269 -11.44 -15.64 32.48
N VAL A 270 -10.95 -15.65 33.73
CA VAL A 270 -9.91 -14.74 34.26
C VAL A 270 -8.49 -15.01 33.71
N SER A 271 -8.26 -16.16 33.06
CA SER A 271 -6.92 -16.60 32.61
C SER A 271 -6.26 -15.72 31.54
N GLY A 272 -7.03 -14.96 30.76
CA GLY A 272 -6.48 -14.00 29.79
C GLY A 272 -5.81 -12.79 30.44
N PHE A 273 -6.34 -12.33 31.58
CA PHE A 273 -5.96 -11.05 32.20
C PHE A 273 -4.51 -11.02 32.69
N PHE A 274 -3.97 -12.17 33.13
CA PHE A 274 -2.58 -12.27 33.58
C PHE A 274 -1.60 -12.29 32.39
N LYS A 275 -2.01 -12.87 31.26
CA LYS A 275 -1.16 -13.01 30.07
C LYS A 275 -0.99 -11.67 29.35
N ASP A 276 -2.06 -10.88 29.23
CA ASP A 276 -2.01 -9.53 28.69
C ASP A 276 -1.17 -8.60 29.59
N LYS A 277 -1.37 -8.65 30.91
CA LYS A 277 -0.62 -7.82 31.88
C LYS A 277 0.89 -8.14 31.95
N VAL A 278 1.29 -9.37 31.65
CA VAL A 278 2.71 -9.73 31.49
C VAL A 278 3.24 -9.24 30.14
N ASN A 279 2.46 -9.33 29.06
CA ASN A 279 2.88 -8.85 27.74
C ASN A 279 3.06 -7.31 27.73
N ASP A 280 2.16 -6.59 28.40
CA ASP A 280 2.24 -5.13 28.57
C ASP A 280 3.46 -4.70 29.39
N THR A 281 3.81 -5.41 30.47
CA THR A 281 5.00 -5.09 31.27
C THR A 281 6.30 -5.40 30.53
N PHE A 282 6.36 -6.45 29.72
CA PHE A 282 7.51 -6.70 28.84
C PHE A 282 7.65 -5.63 27.74
N GLN A 283 6.56 -5.13 27.17
CA GLN A 283 6.60 -4.03 26.20
C GLN A 283 7.03 -2.70 26.85
N ASP A 284 6.56 -2.39 28.06
CA ASP A 284 6.98 -1.18 28.79
C ASP A 284 8.47 -1.22 29.18
N ILE A 285 9.00 -2.38 29.53
CA ILE A 285 10.45 -2.59 29.79
C ILE A 285 11.27 -2.49 28.49
N ALA A 286 10.77 -3.01 27.37
CA ALA A 286 11.44 -2.91 26.08
C ALA A 286 11.51 -1.44 25.59
N ASN A 287 10.41 -0.70 25.72
CA ASN A 287 10.34 0.72 25.35
C ASN A 287 11.30 1.58 26.20
N LYS A 288 11.43 1.28 27.49
CA LYS A 288 12.34 2.00 28.42
C LYS A 288 13.83 1.85 28.13
N ARG A 289 14.28 0.84 27.35
CA ARG A 289 15.70 0.68 27.00
C ARG A 289 16.14 1.44 25.74
N ILE A 290 15.20 2.04 25.00
CA ILE A 290 15.46 2.62 23.66
C ILE A 290 15.29 4.16 23.66
N SER A 291 14.56 4.74 24.62
CA SER A 291 14.23 6.17 24.65
C SER A 291 15.13 7.03 25.57
N THR A 292 16.45 6.97 25.41
CA THR A 292 17.39 7.90 26.10
C THR A 292 17.50 9.26 25.39
N SER A 293 16.36 9.91 25.10
CA SER A 293 16.27 11.35 24.79
C SER A 293 14.80 11.78 24.74
N SER A 294 14.41 12.72 25.62
CA SER A 294 13.07 13.34 25.69
C SER A 294 11.89 12.37 25.93
N ALA A 295 11.59 12.12 27.20
CA ALA A 295 10.36 11.45 27.64
C ALA A 295 9.75 12.17 28.85
N LYS A 296 8.42 12.33 28.86
CA LYS A 296 7.67 12.93 29.98
C LYS A 296 8.02 12.23 31.30
N ARG A 297 8.41 12.99 32.33
CA ARG A 297 8.68 12.40 33.65
C ARG A 297 7.35 11.98 34.29
N ASN A 298 7.22 10.69 34.63
CA ASN A 298 6.07 10.19 35.38
C ASN A 298 6.07 10.77 36.80
N SER A 299 4.88 11.00 37.37
CA SER A 299 4.73 11.70 38.67
C SER A 299 5.41 11.01 39.86
N ALA A 300 5.61 9.69 39.79
CA ALA A 300 6.41 8.94 40.77
C ALA A 300 7.91 9.22 40.63
N LEU A 301 8.42 9.27 39.38
CA LEU A 301 9.84 9.49 39.11
C LEU A 301 10.31 10.90 39.52
N ILE A 302 9.42 11.90 39.42
CA ILE A 302 9.66 13.26 39.93
C ILE A 302 9.81 13.28 41.46
N ARG A 303 9.10 12.40 42.19
CA ARG A 303 9.22 12.28 43.65
C ARG A 303 10.51 11.59 44.07
N ASP A 304 10.86 10.52 43.38
CA ASP A 304 12.10 9.78 43.65
C ASP A 304 13.33 10.66 43.35
N GLU A 305 13.29 11.46 42.29
CA GLU A 305 14.35 12.41 41.93
C GLU A 305 14.43 13.62 42.88
N ALA A 306 13.30 14.05 43.45
CA ALA A 306 13.26 15.09 44.47
C ALA A 306 13.72 14.62 45.87
N GLN A 307 13.85 13.32 46.10
CA GLN A 307 14.33 12.70 47.36
C GLN A 307 13.63 13.19 48.65
N GLY A 308 12.39 13.69 48.54
CA GLY A 308 11.60 14.23 49.64
C GLY A 308 11.67 15.76 49.83
N ASP A 309 12.49 16.49 49.07
CA ASP A 309 12.54 17.96 49.13
C ASP A 309 11.35 18.59 48.38
N PRO A 310 10.45 19.32 49.08
CA PRO A 310 9.18 19.78 48.50
C PRO A 310 9.36 20.91 47.48
N GLU A 311 10.41 21.72 47.60
CA GLU A 311 10.71 22.77 46.62
C GLU A 311 11.28 22.16 45.32
N ARG A 312 12.14 21.15 45.45
CA ARG A 312 12.73 20.45 44.30
C ARG A 312 11.69 19.66 43.50
N GLU A 313 10.76 18.99 44.18
CA GLU A 313 9.60 18.33 43.54
C GLU A 313 8.74 19.33 42.75
N LYS A 314 8.65 20.58 43.22
CA LYS A 314 7.85 21.66 42.62
C LYS A 314 8.53 22.29 41.41
N GLU A 315 9.85 22.47 41.44
CA GLU A 315 10.64 22.85 40.25
C GLU A 315 10.54 21.81 39.14
N LEU A 316 10.81 20.54 39.46
CA LEU A 316 10.76 19.43 38.49
C LEU A 316 9.37 19.22 37.87
N ARG A 317 8.29 19.57 38.59
CA ARG A 317 6.94 19.62 38.00
C ARG A 317 6.77 20.79 37.04
N ARG A 318 7.26 21.99 37.38
CA ARG A 318 7.20 23.16 36.49
C ARG A 318 7.97 22.94 35.20
N GLU A 319 9.18 22.40 35.26
CA GLU A 319 9.96 22.05 34.05
C GLU A 319 9.19 21.08 33.12
N ASN A 320 8.48 20.11 33.71
CA ASN A 320 7.70 19.11 32.97
C ASN A 320 6.36 19.67 32.43
N GLU A 321 5.90 20.81 32.95
CA GLU A 321 4.72 21.56 32.47
C GLU A 321 5.11 22.62 31.42
N ASP A 322 6.21 23.35 31.60
CA ASP A 322 6.73 24.32 30.63
C ASP A 322 7.16 23.64 29.31
N ALA A 323 7.63 22.39 29.37
CA ALA A 323 7.87 21.57 28.19
C ALA A 323 6.60 21.21 27.36
N ILE A 324 5.41 21.55 27.85
CA ILE A 324 4.11 21.33 27.19
C ILE A 324 3.54 22.67 26.65
N ALA A 325 4.05 23.82 27.09
CA ALA A 325 3.65 25.11 26.57
C ALA A 325 4.21 25.32 25.15
N ALA A 326 3.33 25.37 24.16
CA ALA A 326 3.73 25.77 22.81
C ALA A 326 4.22 27.23 22.82
N LEU A 327 5.38 27.47 22.20
CA LEU A 327 5.91 28.83 22.01
C LEU A 327 4.86 29.71 21.31
N PRO A 328 4.65 30.97 21.75
CA PRO A 328 3.77 31.89 21.04
C PRO A 328 4.31 32.14 19.63
N GLU A 329 3.41 32.26 18.65
CA GLU A 329 3.79 32.44 17.24
C GLU A 329 4.71 33.66 17.07
N ALA A 330 5.86 33.44 16.42
CA ALA A 330 6.78 34.51 16.08
C ALA A 330 6.08 35.48 15.11
N HIS A 331 5.79 36.68 15.60
CA HIS A 331 5.06 37.71 14.86
C HIS A 331 5.90 38.30 13.71
N LEU A 332 6.01 37.55 12.62
CA LEU A 332 6.73 37.96 11.41
C LEU A 332 6.10 39.21 10.81
N LEU A 333 6.83 40.33 10.86
CA LEU A 333 6.44 41.57 10.20
C LEU A 333 6.30 41.32 8.69
N PRO A 334 5.20 41.78 8.05
CA PRO A 334 5.06 41.63 6.61
C PRO A 334 6.18 42.39 5.89
N ALA A 335 6.80 41.74 4.92
CA ALA A 335 7.92 42.30 4.17
C ALA A 335 7.52 43.65 3.53
N ARG A 336 8.15 44.73 3.99
CA ARG A 336 8.00 46.05 3.36
C ARG A 336 8.50 45.96 1.93
N SER A 337 7.63 46.27 0.97
CA SER A 337 8.05 46.52 -0.40
C SER A 337 8.99 47.73 -0.40
N ALA A 338 10.25 47.49 -0.77
CA ALA A 338 11.19 48.57 -1.02
C ALA A 338 10.70 49.34 -2.25
N SER A 339 10.40 50.63 -2.07
CA SER A 339 10.20 51.56 -3.17
C SER A 339 11.25 52.67 -3.10
N ARG A 340 11.59 53.20 -4.28
CA ARG A 340 12.53 54.32 -4.55
C ARG A 340 14.02 53.99 -4.50
N GLY A 341 14.51 53.51 -5.64
CA GLY A 341 15.72 54.07 -6.26
C GLY A 341 15.30 54.81 -7.53
N HIS A 342 15.35 56.15 -7.52
CA HIS A 342 15.17 56.96 -8.74
C HIS A 342 16.45 56.89 -9.57
N LEU A 343 16.34 56.52 -10.84
CA LEU A 343 17.30 56.88 -11.88
C LEU A 343 16.54 57.48 -13.07
N VAL A 344 17.18 58.47 -13.70
CA VAL A 344 16.56 59.42 -14.64
C VAL A 344 16.65 58.90 -16.08
N PRO A 345 15.58 58.98 -16.90
CA PRO A 345 15.67 58.86 -18.34
C PRO A 345 16.04 60.21 -19.00
N PRO A 346 16.76 60.22 -20.13
CA PRO A 346 17.21 61.46 -20.78
C PRO A 346 16.07 62.17 -21.54
N ILE A 347 16.26 63.48 -21.73
CA ILE A 347 15.32 64.40 -22.40
C ILE A 347 15.39 64.24 -23.92
N ALA A 348 14.23 64.26 -24.58
CA ALA A 348 14.07 64.60 -25.99
C ALA A 348 12.71 65.30 -26.20
N ASP A 349 12.70 66.29 -27.11
CA ASP A 349 11.63 67.29 -27.28
C ASP A 349 10.55 66.84 -28.33
N PRO A 350 9.46 67.62 -28.56
CA PRO A 350 8.17 67.08 -29.00
C PRO A 350 7.92 67.11 -30.52
N GLU A 351 6.87 66.40 -31.00
CA GLU A 351 5.86 66.94 -31.96
C GLU A 351 4.69 65.96 -32.33
N ILE A 352 3.47 66.52 -32.39
CA ILE A 352 2.38 66.34 -33.40
C ILE A 352 1.58 65.00 -33.60
N ARG A 353 0.24 65.21 -33.70
CA ARG A 353 -0.86 64.45 -34.40
C ARG A 353 -1.70 63.34 -33.71
N ARG A 354 -2.87 63.79 -33.21
CA ARG A 354 -4.27 63.46 -33.59
C ARG A 354 -4.61 62.27 -34.54
N GLN A 355 -5.88 61.82 -34.38
CA GLN A 355 -6.79 61.10 -35.32
C GLN A 355 -6.69 59.55 -35.39
N GLN A 356 -7.76 58.75 -35.60
CA GLN A 356 -9.23 58.91 -35.43
C GLN A 356 -9.96 57.55 -35.64
N VAL A 357 -11.28 57.49 -35.36
CA VAL A 357 -12.32 56.71 -36.10
C VAL A 357 -12.53 55.19 -35.80
N ASN A 358 -13.68 54.93 -35.17
CA ASN A 358 -14.76 53.96 -35.46
C ASN A 358 -14.48 52.46 -35.78
N GLN A 359 -15.32 51.59 -35.21
CA GLN A 359 -16.51 51.08 -35.95
C GLN A 359 -17.64 50.56 -35.04
N VAL A 360 -18.86 50.56 -35.59
CA VAL A 360 -20.15 50.28 -34.91
C VAL A 360 -20.98 49.36 -35.82
N ALA A 361 -21.60 48.31 -35.28
CA ALA A 361 -22.83 47.71 -35.86
C ALA A 361 -23.57 46.76 -34.88
N HIS A 362 -24.86 47.04 -34.64
CA HIS A 362 -25.88 46.11 -34.14
C HIS A 362 -26.57 45.39 -35.35
N PRO A 363 -27.81 44.80 -35.32
CA PRO A 363 -28.74 44.40 -34.23
C PRO A 363 -29.46 43.02 -34.40
N LYS A 364 -30.18 42.57 -33.35
CA LYS A 364 -31.65 42.22 -33.31
C LYS A 364 -31.93 41.24 -32.14
N ARG A 365 -32.75 41.55 -31.12
CA ARG A 365 -34.23 41.74 -31.07
C ARG A 365 -34.99 40.40 -31.19
N GLY A 366 -35.75 39.88 -30.20
CA GLY A 366 -36.04 40.31 -28.82
C GLY A 366 -37.47 39.90 -28.36
N LYS A 367 -37.74 39.83 -27.03
CA LYS A 367 -39.02 39.89 -26.26
C LYS A 367 -38.82 39.18 -24.90
N ARG A 368 -38.84 39.85 -23.73
CA ARG A 368 -40.00 40.36 -22.91
C ARG A 368 -40.68 39.21 -22.11
N ASN A 369 -40.95 39.25 -20.79
CA ASN A 369 -41.11 40.30 -19.75
C ASN A 369 -40.82 39.66 -18.32
N LEU A 370 -40.78 40.29 -17.12
CA LEU A 370 -40.93 41.68 -16.63
C LEU A 370 -40.17 41.90 -15.27
N SER A 371 -39.57 43.08 -15.08
CA SER A 371 -39.43 43.96 -13.87
C SER A 371 -39.41 43.49 -12.39
N LEU A 372 -38.45 44.08 -11.63
CA LEU A 372 -38.68 44.75 -10.33
C LEU A 372 -37.61 45.86 -10.13
N ASP A 373 -37.94 46.93 -9.41
CA ASP A 373 -37.23 48.23 -9.43
C ASP A 373 -36.33 48.46 -8.18
N ILE A 374 -35.16 49.09 -8.36
CA ILE A 374 -34.06 49.18 -7.39
C ILE A 374 -34.08 50.48 -6.57
N ASN A 375 -34.92 51.45 -6.93
CA ASN A 375 -34.98 52.76 -6.26
C ASN A 375 -35.49 52.74 -4.79
N ALA A 376 -35.94 51.59 -4.27
CA ALA A 376 -36.34 51.43 -2.87
C ALA A 376 -35.18 51.19 -1.89
N ALA A 377 -33.96 50.90 -2.37
CA ALA A 377 -32.84 50.47 -1.52
C ALA A 377 -31.87 51.59 -1.06
N VAL A 378 -31.92 52.78 -1.68
CA VAL A 378 -30.88 53.81 -1.52
C VAL A 378 -31.20 54.85 -0.42
N ALA A 379 -32.43 54.88 0.09
CA ALA A 379 -32.90 55.91 1.04
C ALA A 379 -32.76 55.56 2.54
N ARG A 380 -32.06 54.47 2.90
CA ARG A 380 -31.82 54.06 4.31
C ARG A 380 -30.36 53.67 4.54
N GLY A 381 -29.50 54.67 4.75
CA GLY A 381 -28.07 54.42 4.98
C GLY A 381 -27.21 55.65 5.31
N ALA A 382 -27.77 56.69 5.93
CA ALA A 382 -27.06 57.94 6.23
C ALA A 382 -27.41 58.49 7.62
N ALA A 383 -26.85 57.89 8.66
CA ALA A 383 -26.70 58.48 10.00
C ALA A 383 -25.56 57.79 10.77
N GLU A 384 -24.89 58.56 11.65
CA GLU A 384 -23.92 58.16 12.68
C GLU A 384 -22.54 57.61 12.25
N MET A 385 -21.52 58.47 12.40
CA MET A 385 -20.14 58.07 12.70
C MET A 385 -19.87 58.32 14.19
N GLN A 386 -19.39 57.31 14.94
CA GLN A 386 -18.46 57.55 16.06
C GLN A 386 -17.66 56.30 16.47
N ASN A 387 -16.33 56.43 16.39
CA ASN A 387 -15.27 55.57 16.97
C ASN A 387 -15.09 54.11 16.47
N PRO A 388 -13.86 53.54 16.59
CA PRO A 388 -13.31 52.72 15.53
C PRO A 388 -12.89 51.29 15.92
N ARG A 389 -12.55 50.51 14.89
CA ARG A 389 -12.00 49.13 14.86
C ARG A 389 -13.03 48.00 14.77
N GLN A 390 -13.44 47.68 13.55
CA GLN A 390 -13.64 46.31 13.08
C GLN A 390 -13.49 46.27 11.55
N ARG A 391 -12.40 45.69 11.05
CA ARG A 391 -12.31 45.26 9.65
C ARG A 391 -13.00 43.91 9.56
N PHE A 392 -14.08 43.82 8.81
CA PHE A 392 -14.67 42.54 8.43
C PHE A 392 -13.78 41.87 7.38
N ASP A 393 -13.27 40.71 7.72
CA ASP A 393 -12.52 39.84 6.81
C ASP A 393 -13.47 38.87 6.12
N PHE A 394 -13.35 38.71 4.80
CA PHE A 394 -14.23 37.86 4.00
C PHE A 394 -13.69 36.44 4.01
N GLY A 395 -14.00 35.71 5.09
CA GLY A 395 -13.40 34.42 5.43
C GLY A 395 -13.57 33.31 4.39
N PHE A 396 -12.64 33.22 3.45
CA PHE A 396 -12.35 32.02 2.67
C PHE A 396 -11.02 31.43 3.17
N PRO A 397 -11.00 30.21 3.74
CA PRO A 397 -9.76 29.59 4.18
C PRO A 397 -8.91 29.19 2.96
N THR A 398 -7.88 29.96 2.66
CA THR A 398 -6.84 29.68 1.66
C THR A 398 -5.86 28.60 2.15
N THR A 399 -6.39 27.45 2.55
CA THR A 399 -5.71 26.14 2.62
C THR A 399 -6.75 25.09 3.03
N PRO A 400 -6.94 23.98 2.29
CA PRO A 400 -7.84 22.93 2.75
C PRO A 400 -7.26 22.26 3.99
N THR A 401 -8.04 22.25 5.08
CA THR A 401 -7.68 21.57 6.32
C THR A 401 -7.40 20.09 6.05
N GLU A 402 -6.56 19.47 6.88
CA GLU A 402 -6.18 18.06 6.73
C GLU A 402 -7.41 17.13 6.71
N PHE A 403 -8.46 17.50 7.45
CA PHE A 403 -9.77 16.86 7.38
C PHE A 403 -10.41 16.93 5.98
N HIS A 404 -10.42 18.08 5.32
CA HIS A 404 -10.95 18.21 3.94
C HIS A 404 -10.09 17.47 2.91
N LYS A 405 -8.75 17.48 3.06
CA LYS A 405 -7.85 16.66 2.21
C LYS A 405 -8.16 15.17 2.38
N ASN A 406 -8.35 14.71 3.62
CA ASN A 406 -8.75 13.34 3.91
C ASN A 406 -10.16 13.03 3.38
N LEU A 407 -11.12 13.96 3.46
CA LEU A 407 -12.48 13.74 2.97
C LEU A 407 -12.51 13.58 1.44
N MET A 408 -11.70 14.32 0.69
CA MET A 408 -11.50 14.08 -0.75
C MET A 408 -10.76 12.75 -1.04
N ARG A 409 -9.77 12.38 -0.22
CA ARG A 409 -9.11 11.06 -0.31
C ARG A 409 -10.09 9.91 -0.08
N PHE A 410 -11.09 10.10 0.78
CA PHE A 410 -12.14 9.13 1.08
C PHE A 410 -13.38 9.21 0.17
N ALA A 411 -13.44 10.11 -0.81
CA ALA A 411 -14.51 10.14 -1.81
C ALA A 411 -14.55 8.87 -2.70
N PHE A 412 -13.48 8.07 -2.68
CA PHE A 412 -13.39 6.75 -3.31
C PHE A 412 -13.96 5.60 -2.45
N LEU A 413 -14.17 5.82 -1.14
CA LEU A 413 -14.88 4.84 -0.32
C LEU A 413 -16.37 4.95 -0.62
N PRO A 414 -17.06 3.87 -1.02
CA PRO A 414 -18.51 3.89 -0.99
C PRO A 414 -18.94 4.10 0.47
N ALA A 415 -19.54 5.26 0.76
CA ALA A 415 -20.30 5.45 1.98
C ALA A 415 -21.28 4.27 2.10
N ALA A 416 -21.48 3.74 3.31
CA ALA A 416 -22.07 2.41 3.57
C ALA A 416 -23.59 2.26 3.23
N VAL A 417 -24.09 3.02 2.25
CA VAL A 417 -25.50 3.18 1.89
C VAL A 417 -25.67 3.29 0.36
N LYS A 418 -25.55 2.16 -0.36
CA LYS A 418 -26.47 1.66 -1.42
C LYS A 418 -25.82 0.58 -2.30
N LYS A 419 -26.48 -0.57 -2.40
CA LYS A 419 -26.13 -1.75 -3.22
C LYS A 419 -26.01 -1.53 -4.75
N LYS A 420 -26.17 -0.30 -5.27
CA LYS A 420 -26.46 -0.08 -6.70
C LYS A 420 -25.27 -0.39 -7.64
N ASP A 421 -24.04 -0.30 -7.12
CA ASP A 421 -22.82 -0.44 -7.93
C ASP A 421 -22.06 -1.74 -7.63
N GLY A 422 -22.60 -2.66 -6.80
CA GLY A 422 -21.92 -3.90 -6.39
C GLY A 422 -20.75 -3.74 -5.41
N TRP A 423 -20.39 -2.51 -5.05
CA TRP A 423 -19.26 -2.20 -4.15
C TRP A 423 -19.76 -1.78 -2.76
N SER A 424 -19.26 -2.41 -1.70
CA SER A 424 -19.62 -2.09 -0.30
C SER A 424 -18.38 -1.98 0.60
N THR A 425 -18.48 -1.14 1.63
CA THR A 425 -17.49 -1.06 2.71
C THR A 425 -18.18 -1.30 4.04
N GLU A 426 -17.71 -2.31 4.78
CA GLU A 426 -18.24 -2.75 6.07
C GLU A 426 -17.17 -2.64 7.15
N TYR A 427 -17.60 -2.38 8.39
CA TYR A 427 -16.71 -2.23 9.54
C TYR A 427 -16.78 -3.47 10.43
N GLY A 428 -15.63 -4.08 10.73
CA GLY A 428 -15.52 -5.31 11.49
C GLY A 428 -14.67 -6.38 10.79
N ARG A 429 -14.62 -7.58 11.39
CA ARG A 429 -14.00 -8.77 10.79
C ARG A 429 -15.08 -9.54 10.02
N PRO A 430 -14.87 -9.91 8.74
CA PRO A 430 -15.83 -10.72 8.00
C PRO A 430 -15.91 -12.14 8.58
N ASP A 431 -17.12 -12.67 8.68
CA ASP A 431 -17.36 -14.11 8.85
C ASP A 431 -17.32 -14.78 7.47
N ILE A 432 -16.09 -15.04 7.01
CA ILE A 432 -15.85 -15.58 5.67
C ILE A 432 -16.49 -16.98 5.52
N SER A 433 -16.59 -17.74 6.60
CA SER A 433 -17.22 -19.06 6.62
C SER A 433 -18.73 -18.96 6.36
N TYR A 434 -19.42 -18.01 7.00
CA TYR A 434 -20.81 -17.70 6.71
C TYR A 434 -21.00 -17.16 5.29
N MET A 435 -20.16 -16.22 4.86
CA MET A 435 -20.22 -15.60 3.53
C MET A 435 -20.04 -16.64 2.41
N LEU A 436 -19.05 -17.53 2.51
CA LEU A 436 -18.84 -18.61 1.53
C LEU A 436 -20.05 -19.54 1.45
N ARG A 437 -20.67 -19.89 2.58
CA ARG A 437 -21.91 -20.68 2.58
C ARG A 437 -23.07 -19.91 1.94
N GLN A 438 -23.16 -18.61 2.15
CA GLN A 438 -24.16 -17.77 1.48
C GLN A 438 -23.93 -17.73 -0.04
N PHE A 439 -22.71 -17.45 -0.50
CA PHE A 439 -22.35 -17.46 -1.93
C PHE A 439 -22.56 -18.84 -2.57
N SER A 440 -22.35 -19.93 -1.83
CA SER A 440 -22.51 -21.31 -2.34
C SER A 440 -23.93 -21.70 -2.77
N LYS A 441 -24.93 -20.87 -2.47
CA LYS A 441 -26.31 -20.99 -2.95
C LYS A 441 -26.46 -20.53 -4.40
N ASP A 442 -25.65 -19.57 -4.82
CA ASP A 442 -25.69 -18.94 -6.15
C ASP A 442 -24.61 -19.51 -7.10
N TRP A 443 -23.82 -20.49 -6.63
CA TRP A 443 -22.80 -21.17 -7.42
C TRP A 443 -23.42 -22.17 -8.42
N GLY A 444 -23.12 -21.96 -9.71
CA GLY A 444 -23.30 -22.93 -10.78
C GLY A 444 -22.26 -24.05 -10.79
N ARG A 445 -21.98 -24.61 -11.97
CA ARG A 445 -21.24 -25.88 -12.11
C ARG A 445 -19.81 -25.79 -11.60
N ARG A 446 -19.07 -24.73 -11.95
CA ARG A 446 -17.64 -24.63 -11.66
C ARG A 446 -17.34 -23.37 -10.86
N THR A 447 -16.84 -23.55 -9.64
CA THR A 447 -16.48 -22.43 -8.76
C THR A 447 -15.00 -22.50 -8.38
N CYS A 448 -14.31 -21.36 -8.44
CA CYS A 448 -12.96 -21.19 -7.89
C CYS A 448 -13.00 -20.27 -6.67
N VAL A 449 -12.45 -20.73 -5.54
CA VAL A 449 -12.18 -19.91 -4.35
C VAL A 449 -10.67 -19.70 -4.25
N PHE A 450 -10.24 -18.45 -4.25
CA PHE A 450 -8.85 -18.04 -4.05
C PHE A 450 -8.73 -17.35 -2.69
N VAL A 451 -7.72 -17.70 -1.90
CA VAL A 451 -7.42 -16.98 -0.64
C VAL A 451 -5.93 -16.68 -0.49
N CYS A 452 -5.63 -15.42 -0.16
CA CYS A 452 -4.30 -14.98 0.26
C CYS A 452 -4.42 -14.03 1.45
N GLY A 453 -3.80 -14.40 2.57
CA GLY A 453 -3.93 -13.67 3.84
C GLY A 453 -3.39 -14.45 5.04
N PRO A 454 -3.62 -13.96 6.28
CA PRO A 454 -3.10 -14.60 7.49
C PRO A 454 -3.58 -16.04 7.64
N GLU A 455 -2.78 -16.87 8.31
CA GLU A 455 -3.00 -18.32 8.41
C GLU A 455 -4.41 -18.71 8.89
N SER A 456 -4.93 -18.06 9.93
CA SER A 456 -6.31 -18.30 10.42
C SER A 456 -7.36 -18.10 9.32
N MET A 457 -7.29 -17.01 8.56
CA MET A 457 -8.18 -16.77 7.42
C MET A 457 -8.08 -17.87 6.36
N ARG A 458 -6.87 -18.38 6.08
CA ARG A 458 -6.68 -19.45 5.10
C ARG A 458 -7.23 -20.79 5.60
N LEU A 459 -7.09 -21.08 6.89
CA LEU A 459 -7.66 -22.28 7.53
C LEU A 459 -9.20 -22.22 7.59
N ASP A 460 -9.77 -21.07 7.94
CA ASP A 460 -11.22 -20.83 7.97
C ASP A 460 -11.85 -21.06 6.58
N VAL A 461 -11.22 -20.48 5.53
CA VAL A 461 -11.60 -20.68 4.13
C VAL A 461 -11.42 -22.13 3.69
N ALA A 462 -10.26 -22.73 3.95
CA ALA A 462 -9.97 -24.10 3.50
C ALA A 462 -10.94 -25.13 4.12
N THR A 463 -11.24 -24.99 5.42
CA THR A 463 -12.20 -25.85 6.12
C THR A 463 -13.61 -25.67 5.54
N THR A 464 -14.05 -24.44 5.33
CA THR A 464 -15.37 -24.16 4.75
C THR A 464 -15.48 -24.66 3.31
N VAL A 465 -14.45 -24.49 2.49
CA VAL A 465 -14.45 -24.98 1.10
C VAL A 465 -14.40 -26.51 1.04
N ALA A 466 -13.69 -27.19 1.95
CA ALA A 466 -13.71 -28.64 2.05
C ALA A 466 -15.11 -29.18 2.43
N GLU A 467 -15.85 -28.49 3.30
CA GLU A 467 -17.26 -28.81 3.57
C GLU A 467 -18.15 -28.58 2.34
N LEU A 468 -17.95 -27.48 1.60
CA LEU A 468 -18.72 -27.17 0.40
C LEU A 468 -18.39 -28.11 -0.78
N GLN A 469 -17.16 -28.63 -0.86
CA GLN A 469 -16.78 -29.69 -1.79
C GLN A 469 -17.59 -30.97 -1.56
N ARG A 470 -18.01 -31.29 -0.34
CA ARG A 470 -18.89 -32.44 -0.07
C ARG A 470 -20.25 -32.31 -0.76
N ALA A 471 -20.72 -31.10 -1.04
CA ALA A 471 -21.98 -30.89 -1.77
C ALA A 471 -21.89 -31.35 -3.24
N VAL A 472 -20.70 -31.34 -3.85
CA VAL A 472 -20.45 -31.80 -5.23
C VAL A 472 -20.82 -33.28 -5.42
N TRP A 473 -20.71 -34.11 -4.38
CA TRP A 473 -21.13 -35.52 -4.46
C TRP A 473 -22.65 -35.74 -4.40
N ASN A 474 -23.41 -34.75 -3.91
CA ASN A 474 -24.86 -34.86 -3.70
C ASN A 474 -25.67 -34.05 -4.73
N ASP A 475 -25.09 -32.98 -5.30
CA ASP A 475 -25.74 -32.03 -6.18
C ASP A 475 -25.22 -32.17 -7.62
N PRO A 476 -25.98 -32.80 -8.55
CA PRO A 476 -25.56 -32.97 -9.94
C PRO A 476 -25.51 -31.66 -10.73
N GLY A 477 -25.91 -30.52 -10.14
CA GLY A 477 -25.72 -29.19 -10.69
C GLY A 477 -24.31 -28.61 -10.47
N LYS A 478 -23.46 -29.28 -9.67
CA LYS A 478 -22.12 -28.82 -9.30
C LYS A 478 -21.06 -29.82 -9.77
N ASP A 479 -20.19 -29.38 -10.69
CA ASP A 479 -19.10 -30.20 -11.25
C ASP A 479 -17.84 -30.13 -10.36
N GLU A 480 -17.39 -28.93 -9.99
CA GLU A 480 -16.16 -28.73 -9.22
C GLU A 480 -16.21 -27.45 -8.35
N VAL A 481 -15.72 -27.56 -7.12
CA VAL A 481 -15.36 -26.43 -6.26
C VAL A 481 -13.86 -26.50 -6.03
N PHE A 482 -13.10 -25.62 -6.69
CA PHE A 482 -11.66 -25.55 -6.63
C PHE A 482 -11.20 -24.55 -5.56
N LEU A 483 -10.19 -24.91 -4.77
CA LEU A 483 -9.55 -24.03 -3.80
C LEU A 483 -8.11 -23.76 -4.23
N HIS A 484 -7.72 -22.48 -4.26
CA HIS A 484 -6.34 -22.06 -4.32
C HIS A 484 -5.96 -21.26 -3.08
N THR A 485 -4.94 -21.71 -2.37
CA THR A 485 -4.36 -21.03 -1.20
C THR A 485 -2.96 -20.53 -1.55
N GLU A 486 -2.77 -19.21 -1.56
CA GLU A 486 -1.40 -18.67 -1.61
C GLU A 486 -0.81 -18.54 -0.20
N ASN A 487 0.51 -18.62 -0.12
CA ASN A 487 1.25 -18.36 1.11
C ASN A 487 1.47 -16.85 1.28
N TYR A 488 0.83 -16.30 2.31
CA TYR A 488 1.09 -14.94 2.78
C TYR A 488 2.46 -14.90 3.44
N ALA A 489 3.50 -14.67 2.64
CA ALA A 489 4.86 -14.45 3.13
C ALA A 489 4.94 -13.06 3.79
N ILE A 490 5.22 -13.07 5.09
CA ILE A 490 5.55 -11.90 5.94
C ILE A 490 7.06 -11.85 6.10
#